data_AF-A0A9E5PMM1-F1
#
_entry.id   AF-A0A9E5PMM1-F1
#
_cell.length_a   1.000
_cell.length_b   1.000
_cell.length_c   1.000
_cell.angle_alpha   90.00
_cell.angle_beta   90.00
_cell.angle_gamma   90.00
#
_symmetry.space_group_name_H-M   'P 1'
#
loop_
_entity.id
_entity.type
_entity.pdbx_description
1 polymer ?
#
loop_
_entity_poly.entity_id
_entity_poly.type
_entity_poly.pdbx_seq_one_letter_code
_entity_poly.pdbx_strand_id
1 'polypeptide(L)' 'RLGGAEMARRETQHLGSIPLQTLQANVDYGYVTSRTTYGTIGVKVWIYKGAYGEEGDEDQQDRARGPRRGRR' A
#
# COMPACT_ATOMS: atom_id res chain seq x y z
N ARG A 1 -4.21 -14.15 -11.55
CA ARG A 1 -5.45 -13.84 -12.31
C ARG A 1 -6.47 -13.19 -11.37
N LEU A 2 -7.13 -12.09 -11.75
CA LEU A 2 -8.14 -11.44 -10.89
C LEU A 2 -9.44 -12.27 -10.88
N GLY A 3 -9.84 -12.74 -9.70
CA GLY A 3 -11.09 -13.49 -9.49
C GLY A 3 -11.17 -14.85 -10.19
N GLY A 4 -10.04 -15.45 -10.60
CA GLY A 4 -10.03 -16.74 -11.31
C GLY A 4 -10.46 -16.69 -12.78
N ALA A 5 -10.72 -15.50 -13.33
CA ALA A 5 -11.06 -15.32 -14.74
C ALA A 5 -9.91 -15.76 -15.68
N GLU A 6 -10.27 -16.31 -16.84
CA GLU A 6 -9.34 -16.83 -17.85
C GLU A 6 -8.43 -15.75 -18.43
N MET A 7 -8.99 -14.56 -18.72
CA MET A 7 -8.25 -13.40 -19.22
C MET A 7 -7.62 -12.58 -18.09
N ALA A 8 -6.38 -12.13 -18.31
CA ALA A 8 -5.68 -11.26 -17.38
C ALA A 8 -6.25 -9.83 -17.43
N ARG A 9 -6.69 -9.31 -16.27
CA ARG A 9 -7.19 -7.94 -16.10
C ARG A 9 -6.27 -7.16 -15.14
N ARG A 10 -6.29 -5.83 -15.26
CA ARG A 10 -5.66 -4.90 -14.32
C ARG A 10 -6.78 -4.03 -13.74
N GLU A 11 -6.78 -3.88 -12.43
CA GLU A 11 -7.72 -3.05 -11.71
C GLU A 11 -6.92 -2.10 -10.83
N THR A 12 -7.29 -0.82 -10.86
CA THR A 12 -6.63 0.24 -10.09
C THR A 12 -7.71 1.03 -9.39
N GLN A 13 -7.59 1.15 -8.09
CA GLN A 13 -8.43 2.00 -7.25
C GLN A 13 -7.50 2.97 -6.52
N HIS A 14 -7.90 4.23 -6.40
CA HIS A 14 -7.19 5.21 -5.60
C HIS A 14 -8.20 6.05 -4.82
N LEU A 15 -7.80 6.51 -3.64
CA LEU A 15 -8.59 7.39 -2.79
C LEU A 15 -7.76 8.63 -2.49
N GLY A 16 -8.36 9.81 -2.64
CA GLY A 16 -7.64 11.08 -2.49
C GLY A 16 -6.72 11.40 -3.67
N SER A 17 -5.69 12.22 -3.40
CA SER A 17 -4.74 12.70 -4.41
C SER A 17 -3.36 12.06 -4.20
N ILE A 18 -2.77 11.56 -5.28
CA ILE A 18 -1.44 10.94 -5.29
C ILE A 18 -0.58 11.65 -6.36
N PRO A 19 0.12 12.74 -5.98
CA PRO A 19 0.90 13.52 -6.93
C PRO A 19 2.23 12.83 -7.29
N LEU A 20 2.24 12.04 -8.36
CA LEU A 20 3.43 11.27 -8.79
C LEU A 20 4.52 12.11 -9.49
N GLN A 21 4.20 13.32 -9.95
CA GLN A 21 5.15 14.21 -10.62
C GLN A 21 5.84 15.18 -9.65
N THR A 22 5.29 15.36 -8.45
CA THR A 22 5.79 16.32 -7.46
C THR A 22 6.91 15.67 -6.64
N LEU A 23 8.15 16.10 -6.84
CA LEU A 23 9.32 15.52 -6.13
C LEU A 23 9.28 15.75 -4.61
N GLN A 24 8.64 16.82 -4.15
CA GLN A 24 8.50 17.13 -2.72
C GLN A 24 7.42 16.27 -2.03
N ALA A 25 6.60 15.53 -2.79
CA ALA A 25 5.63 14.63 -2.21
C ALA A 25 6.33 13.40 -1.63
N ASN A 26 6.07 13.11 -0.36
CA ASN A 26 6.49 11.86 0.27
C ASN A 26 5.52 10.76 -0.13
N VAL A 27 5.90 9.94 -1.12
CA VAL A 27 5.10 8.85 -1.65
C VAL A 27 5.85 7.53 -1.46
N ASP A 28 5.30 6.66 -0.62
CA ASP A 28 5.81 5.30 -0.46
C ASP A 28 5.27 4.41 -1.57
N TYR A 29 6.17 3.67 -2.23
CA TYR A 29 5.82 2.70 -3.27
C TYR A 29 6.18 1.28 -2.84
N GLY A 30 5.22 0.37 -3.01
CA GLY A 30 5.41 -1.06 -2.77
C GLY A 30 4.95 -1.89 -3.95
N TYR A 31 5.73 -2.92 -4.29
CA TYR A 31 5.33 -3.94 -5.26
C TYR A 31 5.50 -5.32 -4.66
N VAL A 32 4.44 -6.12 -4.72
CA VAL A 32 4.47 -7.51 -4.25
C VAL A 32 3.71 -8.42 -5.20
N THR A 33 4.16 -9.66 -5.26
CA THR A 33 3.54 -10.71 -6.06
C THR A 33 2.77 -11.64 -5.14
N SER A 34 1.43 -11.65 -5.26
CA SER A 34 0.56 -12.56 -4.54
C SER A 34 0.40 -13.87 -5.33
N ARG A 35 0.62 -15.01 -4.66
CA ARG A 35 0.45 -16.35 -5.22
C ARG A 35 -0.92 -16.88 -4.79
N THR A 36 -1.81 -17.11 -5.75
CA THR A 36 -3.14 -17.67 -5.51
C THR A 36 -3.28 -19.00 -6.24
N THR A 37 -4.32 -19.76 -5.93
CA THR A 37 -4.58 -21.08 -6.53
C THR A 37 -4.71 -21.02 -8.06
N TYR A 38 -5.25 -19.92 -8.58
CA TYR A 38 -5.46 -19.71 -10.02
C TYR A 38 -4.30 -18.96 -10.70
N GLY A 39 -3.15 -18.90 -10.04
CA GLY A 39 -1.92 -18.30 -10.56
C GLY A 39 -1.48 -17.07 -9.78
N THR A 40 -0.80 -16.16 -10.46
CA THR A 40 -0.11 -15.06 -9.80
C THR A 40 -0.82 -13.72 -10.04
N ILE A 41 -0.81 -12.83 -9.05
CA ILE A 41 -1.35 -11.46 -9.13
C ILE A 41 -0.25 -10.50 -8.65
N GLY A 42 0.13 -9.55 -9.50
CA GLY A 42 1.02 -8.46 -9.11
C GLY A 42 0.22 -7.31 -8.50
N VAL A 43 0.61 -6.88 -7.30
CA VAL A 43 -0.03 -5.78 -6.56
C VAL A 43 0.95 -4.63 -6.44
N LYS A 44 0.55 -3.45 -6.92
CA LYS A 44 1.29 -2.19 -6.78
C LYS A 44 0.51 -1.27 -5.87
N VAL A 45 1.19 -0.66 -4.91
CA VAL A 45 0.59 0.23 -3.91
C VAL A 45 1.40 1.52 -3.87
N TRP A 46 0.69 2.65 -3.82
CA TRP A 46 1.23 3.99 -3.59
C TRP A 46 0.54 4.58 -2.38
N ILE A 47 1.30 5.09 -1.42
CA ILE A 47 0.78 5.75 -0.21
C ILE A 47 1.38 7.16 -0.16
N TYR A 48 0.53 8.17 -0.32
CA TYR A 48 0.95 9.56 -0.15
C TYR A 48 0.85 9.93 1.34
N LYS A 49 1.99 10.28 1.93
CA LYS A 49 2.13 10.62 3.36
C LYS A 49 2.14 12.13 3.65
N GLY A 50 1.99 12.97 2.62
CA GLY A 50 2.16 14.42 2.72
C GLY A 50 3.44 14.90 2.05
N ALA A 51 3.78 16.17 2.21
CA ALA A 51 5.07 16.69 1.75
C ALA A 51 6.19 16.32 2.72
N TYR A 52 7.43 16.22 2.22
CA TYR A 52 8.59 16.07 3.10
C TYR A 52 8.65 17.23 4.11
N GLY A 53 8.68 16.90 5.41
CA GLY A 53 8.72 17.86 6.51
C GLY A 53 7.36 18.21 7.13
N GLU A 54 6.25 17.76 6.55
CA GLU A 54 4.90 17.84 7.12
C GLU A 54 4.43 16.46 7.62
N GLU A 55 5.37 15.63 8.09
CA GLU A 55 5.07 14.30 8.61
C GLU A 55 4.25 14.44 9.89
N GLY A 56 2.92 14.37 9.77
CA GLY A 56 2.03 14.19 10.91
C GLY A 56 2.42 12.91 11.65
N ASP A 57 2.37 12.96 12.98
CA ASP A 57 2.76 11.95 13.97
C ASP A 57 2.07 10.56 13.86
N GLU A 58 1.56 10.17 12.69
CA GLU A 58 0.81 8.93 12.45
C GLU A 58 1.73 7.70 12.44
N ASP A 59 2.91 7.79 11.80
CA ASP A 59 3.91 6.70 11.78
C ASP A 59 4.43 6.38 13.21
N GLN A 60 4.34 7.33 14.14
CA GLN A 60 4.71 7.15 15.55
C GLN A 60 3.62 6.42 16.36
N GLN A 61 2.34 6.59 15.98
CA GLN A 61 1.20 5.92 16.60
C GLN A 61 1.13 4.41 16.29
N ASP A 62 1.49 3.99 15.08
CA ASP A 62 1.53 2.56 14.72
C ASP A 62 2.70 1.83 15.40
N ARG A 63 3.87 2.47 15.52
CA ARG A 63 5.02 1.92 16.27
C ARG A 63 4.75 1.81 17.77
N ALA A 64 3.92 2.70 18.33
CA ALA A 64 3.49 2.64 19.74
C ALA A 64 2.47 1.51 19.99
N ARG A 65 1.82 0.99 18.95
CA ARG A 65 0.91 -0.17 19.00
C ARG A 65 1.70 -1.48 18.95
N GLY A 66 2.71 -1.60 19.80
CA GLY A 66 3.45 -2.84 20.03
C GLY A 66 2.50 -4.00 20.37
N PRO A 67 2.90 -5.25 20.09
CA PRO A 67 2.00 -6.39 20.17
C PRO A 67 1.44 -6.50 21.59
N ARG A 68 0.11 -6.47 21.71
CA ARG A 68 -0.57 -6.84 22.96
C ARG A 68 -0.24 -8.30 23.24
N ARG A 69 0.84 -8.53 24.00
CA ARG A 69 1.14 -9.80 24.67
C ARG A 69 -0.04 -10.11 25.61
N GLY A 70 -1.05 -10.81 25.11
CA GLY A 70 -1.99 -11.60 25.91
C GLY A 70 -1.58 -13.07 25.74
N ARG A 71 -1.05 -13.72 26.79
CA ARG A 71 -1.82 -14.61 27.70
C ARG A 71 -2.71 -15.54 26.87
N ARG A 72 -2.39 -16.81 26.66
CA ARG A 72 -1.92 -17.88 27.55
C ARG A 72 -1.19 -18.94 26.74
#